data_AF-A0A8S2SD75-F1
#
_entry.id   AF-A0A8S2SD75-F1
#
_cell.length_a   1.000
_cell.length_b   1.000
_cell.length_c   1.000
_cell.angle_alpha   90.00
_cell.angle_beta   90.00
_cell.angle_gamma   90.00
#
_symmetry.space_group_name_H-M   'P 1'
#
loop_
_entity.id
_entity.type
_entity.pdbx_description
1 polymer ?
#
loop_
_entity_poly.entity_id
_entity_poly.type
_entity_poly.pdbx_seq_one_letter_code
_entity_poly.pdbx_strand_id
1 'polypeptide(L)'
;MSQIDFDHFNRSLSLSSSSCSFDFVLCLDTTSSMILYLPKIRLLLEYMLKNSNIDDIRAALIEFRDHGEEFTIRTHDFVQTFNEFYTWLDQCSPVGGMDSPEAI
;
A
#
# COMPACT_ATOMS: atom_id res chain seq x y z
N MET A 1 33.83 12.02 -42.30
CA MET A 1 33.26 12.36 -40.98
C MET A 1 31.78 12.01 -41.01
N SER A 2 31.43 10.84 -40.49
CA SER A 2 30.04 10.37 -40.43
C SER A 2 29.33 11.10 -39.28
N GLN A 3 28.28 11.85 -39.63
CA GLN A 3 27.44 12.56 -38.68
C GLN A 3 26.66 11.52 -37.87
N ILE A 4 26.87 11.51 -36.55
CA ILE A 4 26.07 10.68 -35.64
C ILE A 4 24.66 11.28 -35.64
N ASP A 5 23.69 10.49 -36.10
CA ASP A 5 22.28 10.84 -36.11
C ASP A 5 21.72 10.74 -34.67
N PHE A 6 21.69 11.89 -33.98
CA PHE A 6 21.20 12.00 -32.61
C PHE A 6 19.70 11.67 -32.47
N ASP A 7 18.93 11.73 -33.56
CA ASP A 7 17.50 11.45 -33.54
C ASP A 7 17.22 9.95 -33.41
N HIS A 8 18.12 9.10 -33.94
CA HIS A 8 18.03 7.65 -33.77
C HIS A 8 18.36 7.21 -32.34
N PHE A 9 19.32 7.89 -31.69
CA PHE A 9 19.72 7.60 -30.31
C PHE A 9 18.59 7.94 -29.32
N ASN A 10 17.93 9.09 -29.50
CA ASN A 10 16.80 9.51 -28.65
C ASN A 10 15.56 8.62 -28.79
N ARG A 11 15.31 8.03 -29.96
CA ARG A 11 14.20 7.07 -30.16
C ARG A 11 14.40 5.73 -29.44
N SER A 12 15.64 5.36 -29.12
CA SER A 12 15.91 4.12 -28.37
C SER A 12 15.70 4.27 -26.86
N LEU A 13 15.93 5.48 -26.32
CA LEU A 13 15.71 5.81 -24.91
C LEU A 13 14.23 5.95 -24.54
N SER A 14 13.34 6.17 -25.51
CA SER A 14 11.89 6.23 -25.29
C SER A 14 11.21 4.85 -25.29
N LEU A 15 11.94 3.75 -25.52
CA LEU A 15 11.36 2.42 -25.72
C LEU A 15 11.51 1.45 -24.55
N SER A 16 12.02 1.88 -23.39
CA SER A 16 12.10 1.02 -22.21
C SER A 16 11.93 1.75 -20.88
N SER A 17 11.00 2.70 -20.79
CA SER A 17 10.32 2.91 -19.51
C SER A 17 9.41 1.70 -19.31
N SER A 18 9.98 0.57 -18.88
CA SER A 18 9.18 -0.53 -18.37
C SER A 18 8.38 0.03 -17.21
N SER A 19 7.12 0.37 -17.46
CA SER A 19 6.15 0.76 -16.45
C SER A 19 6.05 -0.42 -15.49
N CYS A 20 6.74 -0.33 -14.37
CA CYS A 20 6.69 -1.33 -13.34
C CYS A 20 5.41 -1.07 -12.55
N SER A 21 4.35 -1.83 -12.86
CA SER A 21 3.14 -1.84 -12.07
C SER A 21 3.44 -2.53 -10.73
N PHE A 22 3.15 -1.88 -9.61
CA PHE A 22 3.39 -2.40 -8.27
C PHE A 22 2.08 -2.61 -7.54
N ASP A 23 1.85 -3.84 -7.08
CA ASP A 23 0.71 -4.18 -6.23
C ASP A 23 1.18 -4.26 -4.78
N PHE A 24 0.54 -3.47 -3.92
CA PHE A 24 0.78 -3.41 -2.49
C PHE A 24 -0.43 -3.95 -1.73
N VAL A 25 -0.21 -4.86 -0.79
CA VAL A 25 -1.25 -5.32 0.13
C VAL A 25 -0.77 -5.06 1.55
N LEU A 26 -1.55 -4.31 2.33
CA LEU A 26 -1.31 -4.15 3.75
C LEU A 26 -2.21 -5.13 4.51
N CYS A 27 -1.62 -6.12 5.17
CA CYS A 27 -2.31 -6.94 6.16
C CYS A 27 -2.07 -6.32 7.54
N LEU A 28 -3.14 -5.97 8.23
CA LEU A 28 -3.09 -5.12 9.41
C LEU A 28 -3.89 -5.73 10.57
N ASP A 29 -3.18 -5.93 11.68
CA ASP A 29 -3.78 -6.13 12.99
C ASP A 29 -4.54 -4.86 13.40
N THR A 30 -5.82 -5.03 13.75
CA THR A 30 -6.70 -3.96 14.24
C THR A 30 -7.21 -4.21 15.66
N THR A 31 -6.44 -4.87 16.52
CA THR A 31 -6.70 -4.94 17.96
C THR A 31 -6.33 -3.65 18.67
N SER A 32 -6.77 -3.50 19.93
CA SER A 32 -6.52 -2.30 20.74
C SER A 32 -5.02 -2.01 20.94
N SER A 33 -4.15 -3.02 20.83
CA SER A 33 -2.69 -2.84 20.96
C SER A 33 -2.11 -1.97 19.83
N MET A 34 -2.77 -1.94 18.67
CA MET A 34 -2.32 -1.24 17.47
C MET A 34 -2.70 0.25 17.40
N ILE A 35 -3.46 0.77 18.37
CA ILE A 35 -3.93 2.17 18.42
C ILE A 35 -2.78 3.17 18.16
N LEU A 36 -1.63 2.97 18.81
CA LEU A 36 -0.51 3.91 18.74
C LEU A 36 0.35 3.75 17.46
N TYR A 37 0.10 2.68 16.69
CA TYR A 37 0.88 2.33 15.50
C TYR A 37 0.17 2.72 14.21
N LEU A 38 -1.17 2.71 14.17
CA LEU A 38 -1.95 3.12 13.00
C LEU A 38 -1.53 4.48 12.40
N PRO A 39 -1.38 5.57 13.19
CA PRO A 39 -0.90 6.84 12.64
C PRO A 39 0.53 6.78 12.08
N LYS A 40 1.37 5.91 12.63
CA LYS A 40 2.77 5.73 12.18
C LYS A 40 2.84 4.96 10.87
N ILE A 41 2.00 3.94 10.71
CA ILE A 41 1.87 3.16 9.47
C ILE A 41 1.45 4.09 8.33
N ARG A 42 0.46 4.95 8.57
CA ARG A 42 0.04 5.96 7.61
C ARG A 42 1.19 6.85 7.15
N LEU A 43 1.90 7.47 8.09
CA LEU A 43 3.04 8.35 7.79
C LEU A 43 4.16 7.62 7.04
N LEU A 44 4.42 6.35 7.39
CA LEU A 44 5.41 5.53 6.70
C LEU A 44 5.00 5.27 5.25
N LEU A 45 3.72 4.95 4.99
CA LEU A 45 3.21 4.73 3.63
C LEU A 45 3.28 6.01 2.80
N GLU A 46 2.84 7.14 3.34
CA GLU A 46 2.96 8.44 2.68
C GLU A 46 4.42 8.75 2.32
N TYR A 47 5.36 8.46 3.23
CA TYR A 47 6.80 8.61 2.96
C TYR A 47 7.29 7.66 1.87
N MET A 48 6.97 6.37 1.95
CA MET A 48 7.42 5.37 0.97
C MET A 48 6.93 5.71 -0.43
N LEU A 49 5.67 6.09 -0.58
CA LEU A 49 5.05 6.40 -1.87
C LEU A 49 5.60 7.69 -2.47
N LYS A 50 5.74 8.74 -1.66
CA LYS A 50 6.32 10.01 -2.10
C LYS A 50 7.77 9.86 -2.60
N ASN A 51 8.52 8.90 -2.06
CA ASN A 51 9.91 8.65 -2.44
C ASN A 51 10.07 7.46 -3.41
N SER A 52 8.97 6.83 -3.83
CA SER A 52 9.00 5.78 -4.83
C SER A 52 9.00 6.39 -6.24
N ASN A 53 9.78 5.82 -7.16
CA ASN A 53 9.71 6.16 -8.58
C ASN A 53 8.74 5.21 -9.31
N ILE A 54 7.62 4.86 -8.66
CA ILE A 54 6.63 3.94 -9.22
C ILE A 54 5.43 4.74 -9.70
N ASP A 55 5.19 4.69 -11.00
CA ASP A 55 4.15 5.48 -11.66
C ASP A 55 2.77 4.79 -11.65
N ASP A 56 2.73 3.48 -11.44
CA ASP A 56 1.52 2.66 -11.42
C ASP A 56 1.51 1.78 -10.16
N ILE A 57 0.80 2.24 -9.12
CA ILE A 57 0.66 1.52 -7.86
C ILE A 57 -0.81 1.23 -7.61
N ARG A 58 -1.11 -0.02 -7.23
CA ARG A 58 -2.39 -0.42 -6.68
C ARG A 58 -2.21 -0.86 -5.23
N ALA A 59 -3.12 -0.47 -4.35
CA ALA A 59 -3.07 -0.80 -2.94
C ALA A 59 -4.35 -1.49 -2.47
N ALA A 60 -4.24 -2.56 -1.69
CA ALA A 60 -5.34 -3.26 -1.04
C ALA A 60 -5.10 -3.37 0.48
N LEU A 61 -6.17 -3.45 1.27
CA LEU A 61 -6.11 -3.54 2.72
C LEU A 61 -6.80 -4.81 3.20
N ILE A 62 -6.14 -5.53 4.11
CA ILE A 62 -6.72 -6.65 4.83
C ILE A 62 -6.61 -6.33 6.32
N GLU A 63 -7.75 -6.12 6.97
CA GLU A 63 -7.84 -5.95 8.42
C GLU A 63 -8.10 -7.32 9.05
N PHE A 64 -7.40 -7.65 10.12
CA PHE A 64 -7.72 -8.80 10.95
C PHE A 64 -7.92 -8.38 12.41
N ARG A 65 -8.77 -9.14 13.10
CA ARG A 65 -9.06 -9.02 14.54
C ARG A 65 -9.16 -10.40 15.16
N ASP A 66 -9.22 -10.41 16.48
CA ASP A 66 -9.33 -11.63 17.26
C ASP A 66 -10.67 -12.38 17.06
N HIS A 67 -10.68 -13.66 17.38
CA HIS A 67 -11.88 -14.50 17.22
C HIS A 67 -13.02 -14.04 18.15
N GLY A 68 -14.22 -13.90 17.59
CA GLY A 68 -15.41 -13.47 18.33
C GLY A 68 -15.66 -11.96 18.32
N GLU A 69 -14.78 -11.19 17.67
CA GLU A 69 -15.01 -9.79 17.34
C GLU A 69 -15.98 -9.63 16.15
N GLU A 70 -16.35 -8.38 15.85
CA GLU A 70 -17.26 -8.00 14.75
C GLU A 70 -16.91 -8.65 13.40
N PHE A 71 -15.62 -8.85 13.14
CA PHE A 71 -15.11 -9.62 12.02
C PHE A 71 -13.78 -10.27 12.43
N THR A 72 -13.43 -11.39 11.80
CA THR A 72 -12.08 -11.97 11.91
C THR A 72 -11.17 -11.44 10.80
N ILE A 73 -11.69 -11.33 9.58
CA ILE A 73 -10.99 -10.75 8.43
C ILE A 73 -11.95 -9.82 7.68
N ARG A 74 -11.47 -8.64 7.29
CA ARG A 74 -12.14 -7.71 6.39
C ARG A 74 -11.19 -7.30 5.28
N THR A 75 -11.60 -7.50 4.04
CA THR A 75 -10.79 -7.22 2.85
C THR A 75 -11.34 -6.01 2.09
N HIS A 76 -10.43 -5.16 1.64
CA HIS A 76 -10.70 -4.07 0.70
C HIS A 76 -9.88 -4.30 -0.57
N ASP A 77 -10.54 -4.21 -1.73
CA ASP A 77 -9.94 -4.52 -3.02
C ASP A 77 -8.85 -3.51 -3.44
N PHE A 78 -8.12 -3.84 -4.51
CA PHE A 78 -7.07 -2.97 -5.04
C PHE A 78 -7.63 -1.65 -5.59
N VAL A 79 -7.07 -0.54 -5.12
CA VAL A 79 -7.34 0.82 -5.62
C VAL A 79 -6.09 1.47 -6.18
N GLN A 80 -6.27 2.25 -7.25
CA GLN A 80 -5.20 3.07 -7.86
C GLN A 80 -4.98 4.39 -7.13
N THR A 81 -5.93 4.83 -6.29
CA THR A 81 -5.81 6.07 -5.55
C THR A 81 -5.55 5.81 -4.08
N PHE A 82 -4.48 6.37 -3.56
CA PHE A 82 -4.16 6.26 -2.15
C PHE A 82 -5.14 6.99 -1.25
N ASN A 83 -5.93 7.92 -1.78
CA ASN A 83 -6.94 8.63 -0.98
C ASN A 83 -8.03 7.68 -0.46
N GLU A 84 -8.46 6.73 -1.29
CA GLU A 84 -9.41 5.70 -0.88
C GLU A 84 -8.76 4.70 0.10
N PHE A 85 -7.54 4.25 -0.21
CA PHE A 85 -6.76 3.40 0.69
C PHE A 85 -6.56 4.01 2.09
N TYR A 86 -6.20 5.30 2.14
CA TYR A 86 -6.05 6.05 3.39
C TYR A 86 -7.35 6.21 4.15
N THR A 87 -8.47 6.32 3.44
CA THR A 87 -9.80 6.35 4.07
C THR A 87 -10.07 5.04 4.80
N TRP A 88 -9.74 3.89 4.19
CA TRP A 88 -9.88 2.59 4.86
C TRP A 88 -8.94 2.45 6.06
N LEU A 89 -7.69 2.90 5.92
CA LEU A 89 -6.71 2.88 7.01
C LEU A 89 -7.15 3.75 8.20
N ASP A 90 -7.73 4.92 7.94
CA ASP A 90 -8.26 5.82 8.98
C ASP A 90 -9.55 5.27 9.61
N GLN A 91 -10.30 4.44 8.90
CA GLN A 91 -11.50 3.75 9.38
C GLN A 91 -11.19 2.47 10.16
N CYS A 92 -9.94 1.98 10.13
CA CYS A 92 -9.49 0.92 11.02
C CYS A 92 -9.72 1.40 12.45
N SER A 93 -10.75 0.85 13.10
CA SER A 93 -11.03 1.13 14.50
C SER A 93 -10.35 0.03 15.31
N PRO A 94 -9.22 0.31 15.95
CA PRO A 94 -8.54 -0.66 16.79
C PRO A 94 -9.39 -0.91 18.05
N VAL A 95 -10.03 -2.07 18.11
CA VAL A 95 -10.90 -2.46 19.22
C VAL A 95 -10.74 -3.95 19.47
N GLY A 96 -11.03 -4.38 20.71
CA GLY A 96 -10.93 -5.79 21.07
C GLY A 96 -9.52 -6.23 21.44
N GLY A 97 -9.37 -7.54 21.66
CA GLY A 97 -8.16 -8.18 22.15
C GLY A 97 -8.30 -8.58 23.62
N MET A 98 -8.54 -9.87 23.86
CA MET A 98 -8.55 -10.46 25.21
C MET A 98 -7.49 -11.56 25.28
N ASP A 99 -6.25 -11.16 25.56
CA ASP A 99 -5.18 -12.00 26.09
C ASP A 99 -4.92 -13.37 25.39
N SER A 100 -5.10 -13.46 24.07
CA SER A 100 -4.80 -14.66 23.28
C SER A 100 -3.97 -14.33 22.03
N PRO A 101 -3.19 -15.27 21.47
CA PRO A 101 -2.43 -15.04 20.24
C PRO A 101 -3.38 -14.68 19.11
N GLU A 102 -3.11 -13.56 18.45
CA GLU A 102 -4.01 -13.02 17.43
C GLU A 102 -4.09 -13.96 16.20
N ALA A 103 -5.32 -14.14 15.70
CA ALA A 103 -5.59 -15.02 14.57
C ALA A 103 -5.03 -14.44 13.26
N ILE A 104 -4.41 -15.31 12.45
CA ILE A 104 -3.85 -15.02 11.12
C ILE A 104 -4.83 -15.48 10.05
#